data_AF-A0A6A6C0X4-F1
#
_entry.id   AF-A0A6A6C0X4-F1
#
_cell.length_a   1.000
_cell.length_b   1.000
_cell.length_c   1.000
_cell.angle_alpha   90.00
_cell.angle_beta   90.00
_cell.angle_gamma   90.00
#
_symmetry.space_group_name_H-M   'P 1'
#
loop_
_entity.id
_entity.type
_entity.pdbx_description
1 polymer ?
#
loop_
_entity_poly.entity_id
_entity_poly.type
_entity_poly.pdbx_seq_one_letter_code
_entity_poly.pdbx_strand_id
1 'polypeptide(L)'
;MWSPGKVDEAIRRGEEWLEQNKQSFLSETDTGIQFKDNFADLLILELSNRWYNLRDYVDLRIPERRWNYFAVKPVIVPPDYPNDNDTNAVAFSILRPTDSRVKELIDEILACKNSDGIVQVHLDPDRPRIAPEVSANILSLFYSYGRGHEVQESVKYLEKALAPDEYEESRYYFLPEPLFFYTWRLLCLASGSTALETVDEQRLPKELWALREHLVRRVKARIVVGDWE
;
A
#
# COMPACT_ATOMS: atom_id res chain seq x y z
N MET A 1 -24.40 15.85 5.24
CA MET A 1 -25.06 14.57 5.61
C MET A 1 -25.01 13.61 4.41
N TRP A 2 -24.20 12.55 4.47
CA TRP A 2 -24.15 11.50 3.44
C TRP A 2 -25.52 10.81 3.35
N SER A 3 -26.14 10.79 2.17
CA SER A 3 -27.28 9.89 1.94
C SER A 3 -26.73 8.51 1.56
N PRO A 4 -27.17 7.43 2.23
CA PRO A 4 -26.73 6.06 1.90
C PRO A 4 -26.80 5.74 0.40
N GLY A 5 -27.83 6.24 -0.29
CA GLY A 5 -27.98 6.06 -1.74
C GLY A 5 -26.87 6.67 -2.62
N LYS A 6 -26.07 7.63 -2.13
CA LYS A 6 -24.91 8.17 -2.88
C LYS A 6 -23.68 7.26 -2.76
N VAL A 7 -23.48 6.58 -1.62
CA VAL A 7 -22.40 5.58 -1.46
C VAL A 7 -22.67 4.41 -2.37
N ASP A 8 -23.87 3.85 -2.27
CA ASP A 8 -24.24 2.62 -3.00
C ASP A 8 -24.16 2.84 -4.51
N GLU A 9 -24.59 4.01 -4.99
CA GLU A 9 -24.47 4.38 -6.40
C GLU A 9 -23.01 4.56 -6.84
N ALA A 10 -22.16 5.17 -6.02
CA ALA A 10 -20.74 5.30 -6.32
C ALA A 10 -20.05 3.93 -6.42
N ILE A 11 -20.35 3.02 -5.48
CA ILE A 11 -19.88 1.63 -5.49
C ILE A 11 -20.36 0.92 -6.76
N ARG A 12 -21.66 1.00 -7.07
CA ARG A 12 -22.25 0.38 -8.27
C ARG A 12 -21.55 0.82 -9.55
N ARG A 13 -21.36 2.13 -9.74
CA ARG A 13 -20.66 2.67 -10.92
C ARG A 13 -19.20 2.24 -10.96
N GLY A 14 -18.53 2.15 -9.80
CA GLY A 14 -17.16 1.67 -9.71
C GLY A 14 -17.03 0.21 -10.16
N GLU A 15 -17.91 -0.66 -9.68
CA GLU A 15 -17.96 -2.06 -10.11
C GLU A 15 -18.26 -2.21 -11.60
N GLU A 16 -19.20 -1.43 -12.14
CA GLU A 16 -19.49 -1.42 -13.58
C GLU A 16 -18.29 -0.97 -14.41
N TRP A 17 -17.59 0.07 -13.97
CA TRP A 17 -16.39 0.54 -14.65
C TRP A 17 -15.30 -0.53 -14.63
N LEU A 18 -15.05 -1.16 -13.48
CA LEU A 18 -14.04 -2.20 -13.38
C LEU A 18 -14.37 -3.41 -14.27
N GLU A 19 -15.64 -3.79 -14.35
CA GLU A 19 -16.10 -4.89 -15.20
C GLU A 19 -15.92 -4.58 -16.70
N GLN A 20 -16.15 -3.33 -17.11
CA GLN A 20 -15.99 -2.88 -18.50
C GLN A 20 -14.53 -2.72 -18.92
N ASN A 21 -13.62 -2.49 -17.98
CA ASN A 21 -12.21 -2.13 -18.23
C ASN A 21 -11.21 -3.19 -17.78
N LYS A 22 -11.64 -4.45 -17.61
CA LYS A 22 -10.73 -5.55 -17.27
C LYS A 22 -9.55 -5.60 -18.22
N GLN A 23 -8.38 -5.92 -17.66
CA GLN A 23 -7.10 -6.02 -18.38
C GLN A 23 -6.61 -4.71 -19.04
N SER A 24 -7.40 -3.63 -19.05
CA SER A 24 -7.05 -2.34 -19.67
C SER A 24 -6.83 -1.22 -18.66
N PHE A 25 -6.64 -1.54 -17.37
CA PHE A 25 -6.32 -0.54 -16.34
C PHE A 25 -4.95 0.11 -16.63
N LEU A 26 -4.96 1.44 -16.78
CA LEU A 26 -3.79 2.28 -17.00
C LEU A 26 -3.77 3.40 -15.95
N SER A 27 -2.58 3.70 -15.44
CA SER A 27 -2.33 4.94 -14.70
C SER A 27 -2.08 6.08 -15.67
N GLU A 28 -2.39 7.29 -15.21
CA GLU A 28 -2.24 8.51 -16.00
C GLU A 28 -1.58 9.61 -15.14
N THR A 29 -0.57 10.28 -15.70
CA THR A 29 0.02 11.48 -15.08
C THR A 29 -0.92 12.68 -15.22
N ASP A 30 -0.69 13.74 -14.45
CA ASP A 30 -1.35 15.05 -14.64
C ASP A 30 -1.19 15.64 -16.06
N THR A 31 -0.14 15.25 -16.79
CA THR A 31 0.08 15.62 -18.20
C THR A 31 -0.61 14.73 -19.23
N GLY A 32 -1.41 13.75 -18.81
CA GLY A 32 -2.12 12.83 -19.71
C GLY A 32 -1.27 11.67 -20.26
N ILE A 33 -0.05 11.46 -19.77
CA ILE A 33 0.77 10.32 -20.15
C ILE A 33 0.23 9.07 -19.46
N GLN A 34 -0.22 8.11 -20.26
CA GLN A 34 -0.74 6.83 -19.80
C GLN A 34 0.35 5.75 -19.77
N PHE A 35 0.34 4.92 -18.73
CA PHE A 35 1.26 3.80 -18.59
C PHE A 35 0.66 2.67 -17.77
N LYS A 36 1.23 1.47 -17.93
CA LYS A 36 0.86 0.30 -17.13
C LYS A 36 1.76 0.23 -15.90
N ASP A 37 1.16 0.12 -14.73
CA ASP A 37 1.86 -0.12 -13.48
C ASP A 37 1.35 -1.40 -12.81
N ASN A 38 2.24 -2.06 -12.06
CA ASN A 38 1.92 -3.29 -11.35
C ASN A 38 1.11 -3.01 -10.08
N PHE A 39 1.28 -1.82 -9.50
CA PHE A 39 0.80 -1.49 -8.17
C PHE A 39 -0.74 -1.36 -8.15
N ALA A 40 -1.32 -0.65 -9.10
CA ALA A 40 -2.75 -0.49 -9.27
C ALA A 40 -3.44 -1.83 -9.54
N ASP A 41 -2.89 -2.66 -10.44
CA ASP A 41 -3.43 -4.00 -10.72
C ASP A 41 -3.47 -4.87 -9.47
N LEU A 42 -2.40 -4.85 -8.66
CA LEU A 42 -2.33 -5.58 -7.40
C LEU A 42 -3.41 -5.12 -6.41
N LEU A 43 -3.57 -3.81 -6.22
CA LEU A 43 -4.59 -3.27 -5.32
C LEU A 43 -6.02 -3.54 -5.83
N ILE A 44 -6.25 -3.44 -7.14
CA ILE A 44 -7.53 -3.78 -7.75
C ILE A 44 -7.89 -5.23 -7.44
N LEU A 45 -6.94 -6.17 -7.56
CA LEU A 45 -7.18 -7.57 -7.23
C LEU A 45 -7.53 -7.79 -5.76
N GLU A 46 -6.79 -7.16 -4.86
CA GLU A 46 -7.00 -7.29 -3.41
C GLU A 46 -8.36 -6.73 -3.00
N LEU A 47 -8.69 -5.51 -3.45
CA LEU A 47 -9.92 -4.82 -3.08
C LEU A 47 -11.17 -5.41 -3.72
N SER A 48 -11.05 -5.96 -4.94
CA SER A 48 -12.17 -6.63 -5.60
C SER A 48 -12.36 -8.08 -5.16
N ASN A 49 -11.42 -8.66 -4.42
CA ASN A 49 -11.41 -10.08 -4.05
C ASN A 49 -11.50 -11.02 -5.28
N ARG A 50 -10.93 -10.62 -6.42
CA ARG A 50 -10.99 -11.35 -7.71
C ARG A 50 -9.73 -12.18 -8.00
N TRP A 51 -9.00 -12.57 -6.96
CA TRP A 51 -7.75 -13.34 -7.08
C TRP A 51 -7.91 -14.66 -7.84
N TYR A 52 -9.06 -15.33 -7.73
CA TYR A 52 -9.33 -16.62 -8.39
C TYR A 52 -9.38 -16.51 -9.93
N ASN A 53 -9.69 -15.31 -10.45
CA ASN A 53 -9.74 -14.99 -11.88
C ASN A 53 -8.71 -13.92 -12.24
N LEU A 54 -7.57 -13.87 -11.53
CA LEU A 54 -6.46 -12.93 -11.73
C LEU A 54 -6.22 -12.57 -13.21
N ARG A 55 -6.04 -13.59 -14.06
CA ARG A 55 -5.65 -13.42 -15.47
C ARG A 55 -6.77 -12.85 -16.34
N ASP A 56 -8.02 -13.07 -15.96
CA ASP A 56 -9.17 -12.56 -16.70
C ASP A 56 -9.51 -11.12 -16.27
N TYR A 57 -8.93 -10.65 -15.17
CA TYR A 57 -9.29 -9.38 -14.55
C TYR A 57 -8.22 -8.30 -14.75
N VAL A 58 -6.94 -8.63 -14.58
CA VAL A 58 -5.83 -7.70 -14.75
C VAL A 58 -4.77 -8.26 -15.71
N ASP A 59 -4.05 -7.37 -16.40
CA ASP A 59 -2.85 -7.74 -17.19
C ASP A 59 -1.60 -7.69 -16.31
N LEU A 60 -1.55 -8.60 -15.33
CA LEU A 60 -0.44 -8.67 -14.36
C LEU A 60 0.59 -9.72 -14.79
N ARG A 61 1.81 -9.26 -15.05
CA ARG A 61 2.96 -10.13 -15.37
C ARG A 61 3.81 -10.35 -14.14
N ILE A 62 3.72 -11.55 -13.56
CA ILE A 62 4.47 -11.90 -12.36
C ILE A 62 5.97 -12.07 -12.72
N PRO A 63 6.87 -11.21 -12.19
CA PRO A 63 8.29 -11.33 -12.44
C PRO A 63 8.90 -12.51 -11.68
N GLU A 64 10.03 -13.02 -12.17
CA GLU A 64 10.75 -14.13 -11.54
C GLU A 64 11.27 -13.76 -10.14
N ARG A 65 11.76 -12.53 -9.95
CA ARG A 65 12.42 -12.12 -8.70
C ARG A 65 11.74 -10.94 -8.02
N ARG A 66 11.78 -9.75 -8.62
CA ARG A 66 11.43 -8.48 -7.97
C ARG A 66 10.44 -7.70 -8.80
N TRP A 67 9.61 -6.95 -8.10
CA TRP A 67 8.63 -6.05 -8.67
C TRP A 67 9.20 -4.65 -8.83
N ASN A 68 8.78 -4.01 -9.92
CA ASN A 68 8.94 -2.58 -10.16
C ASN A 68 7.55 -1.97 -10.19
N TYR A 69 7.40 -0.71 -9.77
CA TYR A 69 6.17 0.05 -9.98
C TYR A 69 5.68 -0.04 -11.44
N PHE A 70 6.57 0.22 -12.40
CA PHE A 70 6.21 0.16 -13.83
C PHE A 70 6.18 -1.30 -14.32
N ALA A 71 5.07 -1.69 -14.95
CA ALA A 71 4.95 -2.97 -15.68
C ALA A 71 5.56 -2.89 -17.09
N VAL A 72 5.91 -1.68 -17.51
CA VAL A 72 6.53 -1.33 -18.79
C VAL A 72 7.84 -0.59 -18.54
N LYS A 73 8.49 -0.10 -19.60
CA LYS A 73 9.64 0.78 -19.47
C LYS A 73 9.26 1.98 -18.59
N PRO A 74 10.09 2.37 -17.61
CA PRO A 74 9.78 3.51 -16.75
C PRO A 74 9.48 4.78 -17.55
N VAL A 75 8.47 5.51 -17.08
CA VAL A 75 7.96 6.74 -17.70
C VAL A 75 8.18 7.88 -16.72
N ILE A 76 8.48 9.09 -17.20
CA ILE A 76 8.76 10.32 -16.40
C ILE A 76 9.89 10.20 -15.35
N VAL A 77 10.66 9.12 -15.37
CA VAL A 77 11.78 8.84 -14.46
C VAL A 77 13.00 8.36 -15.27
N PRO A 78 14.21 8.30 -14.66
CA PRO A 78 15.38 7.72 -15.31
C PRO A 78 15.13 6.29 -15.84
N PRO A 79 15.71 5.91 -17.00
CA PRO A 79 15.50 4.57 -17.58
C PRO A 79 15.93 3.40 -16.69
N ASP A 80 16.83 3.65 -15.74
CA ASP A 80 17.35 2.71 -14.75
C ASP A 80 16.58 2.78 -13.42
N TYR A 81 15.30 3.17 -13.44
CA TYR A 81 14.46 3.22 -12.25
C TYR A 81 14.43 1.86 -11.54
N PRO A 82 14.82 1.79 -10.25
CA PRO A 82 15.05 0.53 -9.57
C PRO A 82 13.71 -0.14 -9.23
N ASN A 83 13.78 -1.42 -8.90
CA ASN A 83 12.72 -2.07 -8.14
C ASN A 83 12.51 -1.34 -6.80
N ASP A 84 11.29 -1.35 -6.30
CA ASP A 84 10.92 -0.65 -5.08
C ASP A 84 10.30 -1.57 -4.03
N ASN A 85 10.60 -1.29 -2.77
CA ASN A 85 10.11 -2.05 -1.62
C ASN A 85 8.59 -1.94 -1.48
N ASP A 86 7.98 -0.88 -2.01
CA ASP A 86 6.54 -0.64 -1.97
C ASP A 86 5.76 -1.70 -2.77
N THR A 87 6.04 -1.77 -4.07
CA THR A 87 5.42 -2.73 -5.00
C THR A 87 5.76 -4.16 -4.61
N ASN A 88 7.01 -4.42 -4.18
CA ASN A 88 7.38 -5.75 -3.68
C ASN A 88 6.57 -6.13 -2.43
N ALA A 89 6.39 -5.22 -1.48
CA ALA A 89 5.64 -5.50 -0.26
C ALA A 89 4.15 -5.74 -0.52
N VAL A 90 3.54 -4.94 -1.38
CA VAL A 90 2.15 -5.15 -1.84
C VAL A 90 2.03 -6.49 -2.56
N ALA A 91 2.87 -6.76 -3.54
CA ALA A 91 2.80 -7.99 -4.33
C ALA A 91 2.97 -9.26 -3.46
N PHE A 92 3.94 -9.27 -2.54
CA PHE A 92 4.22 -10.45 -1.72
C PHE A 92 3.18 -10.67 -0.61
N SER A 93 2.55 -9.60 -0.11
CA SER A 93 1.45 -9.72 0.85
C SER A 93 0.15 -10.21 0.19
N ILE A 94 -0.07 -9.92 -1.10
CA ILE A 94 -1.26 -10.35 -1.86
C ILE A 94 -1.05 -11.73 -2.49
N LEU A 95 0.01 -11.91 -3.28
CA LEU A 95 0.21 -13.12 -4.09
C LEU A 95 0.74 -14.31 -3.29
N ARG A 96 1.23 -14.07 -2.07
CA ARG A 96 1.72 -15.10 -1.13
C ARG A 96 2.62 -16.15 -1.81
N PRO A 97 3.77 -15.74 -2.39
CA PRO A 97 4.70 -16.69 -2.99
C PRO A 97 5.31 -17.62 -1.92
N THR A 98 6.07 -18.61 -2.37
CA THR A 98 6.69 -19.61 -1.47
C THR A 98 7.55 -18.97 -0.38
N ASP A 99 7.62 -19.63 0.78
CA ASP A 99 8.38 -19.14 1.95
C ASP A 99 9.84 -18.81 1.62
N SER A 100 10.49 -19.58 0.72
CA SER A 100 11.86 -19.30 0.28
C SER A 100 11.96 -17.94 -0.42
N ARG A 101 11.04 -17.63 -1.35
CA ARG A 101 11.03 -16.36 -2.06
C ARG A 101 10.74 -15.20 -1.12
N VAL A 102 9.80 -15.39 -0.20
CA VAL A 102 9.46 -14.38 0.81
C VAL A 102 10.65 -14.09 1.71
N LYS A 103 11.30 -15.12 2.23
CA LYS A 103 12.48 -14.98 3.08
C LYS A 103 13.57 -14.18 2.38
N GLU A 104 13.91 -14.57 1.15
CA GLU A 104 14.92 -13.87 0.34
C GLU A 104 14.56 -12.39 0.14
N LEU A 105 13.31 -12.08 -0.23
CA LEU A 105 12.89 -10.70 -0.40
C LEU A 105 12.96 -9.91 0.92
N ILE A 106 12.44 -10.46 2.01
CA ILE A 106 12.44 -9.75 3.30
C ILE A 106 13.87 -9.45 3.75
N ASP A 107 14.81 -10.39 3.57
CA ASP A 107 16.21 -10.19 3.91
C ASP A 107 16.86 -9.08 3.05
N GLU A 108 16.50 -8.99 1.77
CA GLU A 108 16.95 -7.88 0.89
C GLU A 108 16.32 -6.53 1.26
N ILE A 109 15.04 -6.50 1.62
CA ILE A 109 14.37 -5.29 2.11
C ILE A 109 15.04 -4.79 3.40
N LEU A 110 15.41 -5.71 4.31
CA LEU A 110 16.12 -5.37 5.54
C LEU A 110 17.51 -4.79 5.29
N ALA A 111 18.19 -5.20 4.22
CA ALA A 111 19.47 -4.62 3.80
C ALA A 111 19.33 -3.18 3.27
N CYS A 112 18.10 -2.73 2.96
CA CYS A 112 17.80 -1.37 2.49
C CYS A 112 17.40 -0.42 3.63
N LYS A 113 17.78 -0.68 4.88
CA LYS A 113 17.57 0.26 5.99
C LYS A 113 18.55 1.42 5.90
N ASN A 114 18.07 2.63 6.18
CA ASN A 114 18.92 3.82 6.35
C ASN A 114 19.62 3.82 7.73
N SER A 115 20.38 4.90 8.02
CA SER A 115 21.09 5.08 9.30
C SER A 115 20.18 5.11 10.54
N ASP A 116 18.91 5.47 10.37
CA ASP A 116 17.91 5.50 11.44
C ASP A 116 17.19 4.15 11.61
N GLY A 117 17.56 3.14 10.82
CA GLY A 117 16.93 1.83 10.81
C GLY A 117 15.59 1.76 10.05
N ILE A 118 15.19 2.83 9.36
CA ILE A 118 13.97 2.92 8.58
C ILE A 118 14.23 2.31 7.20
N VAL A 119 13.33 1.43 6.76
CA VAL A 119 13.43 0.80 5.44
C VAL A 119 13.15 1.83 4.34
N GLN A 120 14.03 1.88 3.35
CA GLN A 120 13.94 2.82 2.23
C GLN A 120 12.86 2.41 1.21
N VAL A 121 12.45 3.35 0.35
CA VAL A 121 11.46 3.14 -0.72
C VAL A 121 12.01 2.23 -1.80
N HIS A 122 13.25 2.46 -2.22
CA HIS A 122 13.88 1.68 -3.28
C HIS A 122 14.48 0.40 -2.70
N LEU A 123 14.41 -0.70 -3.47
CA LEU A 123 15.18 -1.93 -3.20
C LEU A 123 16.62 -1.70 -3.68
N ASP A 124 17.23 -0.65 -3.16
CA ASP A 124 18.56 -0.15 -3.48
C ASP A 124 19.04 0.68 -2.27
N PRO A 125 20.04 0.21 -1.51
CA PRO A 125 20.52 0.92 -0.32
C PRO A 125 21.15 2.28 -0.67
N ASP A 126 21.66 2.45 -1.90
CA ASP A 126 22.36 3.66 -2.33
C ASP A 126 21.40 4.75 -2.86
N ARG A 127 20.09 4.48 -2.88
CA ARG A 127 19.05 5.45 -3.27
C ARG A 127 18.19 5.84 -2.05
N PRO A 128 18.69 6.74 -1.19
CA PRO A 128 18.02 7.07 0.05
C PRO A 128 16.71 7.79 -0.19
N ARG A 129 15.61 7.16 0.21
CA ARG A 129 14.28 7.73 0.21
C ARG A 129 13.43 6.99 1.22
N ILE A 130 12.66 7.72 2.02
CA ILE A 130 11.64 7.17 2.92
C ILE A 130 10.31 7.86 2.63
N ALA A 131 9.20 7.16 2.83
CA ALA A 131 7.85 7.68 2.66
C ALA A 131 6.90 6.92 3.60
N PRO A 132 6.03 7.59 4.37
CA PRO A 132 5.13 6.91 5.30
C PRO A 132 4.22 5.88 4.64
N GLU A 133 3.71 6.18 3.45
CA GLU A 133 2.84 5.30 2.66
C GLU A 133 3.55 3.98 2.32
N VAL A 134 4.81 4.09 1.87
CA VAL A 134 5.66 2.94 1.55
C VAL A 134 6.01 2.16 2.82
N SER A 135 6.28 2.85 3.94
CA SER A 135 6.48 2.19 5.23
C SER A 135 5.27 1.37 5.65
N ALA A 136 4.04 1.86 5.45
CA ALA A 136 2.83 1.09 5.76
C ALA A 136 2.73 -0.21 4.95
N ASN A 137 3.06 -0.18 3.65
CA ASN A 137 3.08 -1.40 2.82
C ASN A 137 4.21 -2.36 3.20
N ILE A 138 5.41 -1.87 3.47
CA ILE A 138 6.52 -2.70 3.98
C ILE A 138 6.13 -3.37 5.30
N LEU A 139 5.61 -2.61 6.26
CA LEU A 139 5.14 -3.16 7.52
C LEU A 139 4.04 -4.21 7.29
N SER A 140 3.13 -3.98 6.33
CA SER A 140 2.09 -4.95 5.98
C SER A 140 2.68 -6.31 5.59
N LEU A 141 3.75 -6.31 4.79
CA LEU A 141 4.48 -7.53 4.43
C LEU A 141 5.09 -8.18 5.67
N PHE A 142 5.85 -7.43 6.47
CA PHE A 142 6.59 -7.99 7.60
C PHE A 142 5.66 -8.60 8.65
N TYR A 143 4.57 -7.89 9.01
CA TYR A 143 3.57 -8.40 9.94
C TYR A 143 2.81 -9.61 9.39
N SER A 144 2.52 -9.61 8.08
CA SER A 144 1.88 -10.75 7.39
C SER A 144 2.69 -12.05 7.42
N TYR A 145 3.99 -11.97 7.70
CA TYR A 145 4.90 -13.11 7.78
C TYR A 145 5.56 -13.25 9.16
N GLY A 146 5.02 -12.59 10.20
CA GLY A 146 5.51 -12.71 11.58
C GLY A 146 6.89 -12.08 11.85
N ARG A 147 7.37 -11.21 10.95
CA ARG A 147 8.68 -10.55 11.02
C ARG A 147 8.60 -9.06 11.43
N GLY A 148 7.45 -8.61 11.91
CA GLY A 148 7.24 -7.21 12.33
C GLY A 148 8.28 -6.67 13.35
N HIS A 149 8.79 -7.54 14.22
CA HIS A 149 9.82 -7.19 15.21
C HIS A 149 11.14 -6.67 14.61
N GLU A 150 11.40 -6.90 13.32
CA GLU A 150 12.63 -6.49 12.65
C GLU A 150 12.55 -5.07 12.07
N VAL A 151 11.38 -4.44 12.08
CA VAL A 151 11.11 -3.15 11.41
C VAL A 151 10.47 -2.11 12.33
N GLN A 152 10.81 -2.17 13.63
CA GLN A 152 10.23 -1.30 14.66
C GLN A 152 10.51 0.19 14.43
N GLU A 153 11.65 0.56 13.82
CA GLU A 153 11.92 1.97 13.52
C GLU A 153 11.04 2.50 12.37
N SER A 154 10.67 1.64 11.41
CA SER A 154 9.64 1.97 10.41
C SER A 154 8.25 2.12 11.03
N VAL A 155 7.94 1.36 12.10
CA VAL A 155 6.68 1.53 12.87
C VAL A 155 6.64 2.92 13.50
N LYS A 156 7.69 3.29 14.26
CA LYS A 156 7.76 4.61 14.91
C LYS A 156 7.71 5.76 13.89
N TYR A 157 8.37 5.59 12.75
CA TYR A 157 8.32 6.56 11.66
C TYR A 157 6.90 6.75 11.12
N LEU A 158 6.17 5.67 10.88
CA LEU A 158 4.78 5.73 10.42
C LEU A 158 3.83 6.29 11.48
N GLU A 159 4.01 5.91 12.74
CA GLU A 159 3.23 6.46 13.87
C GLU A 159 3.39 7.98 13.96
N LYS A 160 4.64 8.46 13.87
CA LYS A 160 4.97 9.88 13.85
C LYS A 160 4.29 10.60 12.68
N ALA A 161 4.36 10.03 11.48
CA ALA A 161 3.71 10.60 10.30
C ALA A 161 2.18 10.70 10.45
N LEU A 162 1.53 9.79 11.18
CA LEU A 162 0.10 9.83 11.44
C LEU A 162 -0.31 10.64 12.67
N ALA A 163 0.66 11.09 13.46
CA ALA A 163 0.39 11.90 14.64
C ALA A 163 -0.35 13.20 14.23
N PRO A 164 -1.41 13.60 14.94
CA PRO A 164 -2.24 14.75 14.57
C PRO A 164 -1.48 16.06 14.34
N ASP A 165 -0.39 16.26 15.10
CA ASP A 165 0.39 17.50 15.14
C ASP A 165 1.57 17.51 14.15
N GLU A 166 1.84 16.39 13.46
CA GLU A 166 3.06 16.21 12.67
C GLU A 166 2.81 15.78 11.22
N TYR A 167 1.54 15.63 10.80
CA TYR A 167 1.23 15.33 9.41
C TYR A 167 1.42 16.57 8.54
N GLU A 168 2.54 16.62 7.82
CA GLU A 168 2.70 17.43 6.61
C GLU A 168 2.17 16.65 5.41
N GLU A 169 1.44 17.29 4.49
CA GLU A 169 1.05 16.66 3.23
C GLU A 169 2.29 16.07 2.55
N SER A 170 2.24 14.78 2.22
CA SER A 170 3.40 14.13 1.62
C SER A 170 3.63 14.72 0.24
N ARG A 171 4.90 14.92 -0.14
CA ARG A 171 5.26 15.53 -1.44
C ARG A 171 4.79 14.73 -2.66
N TYR A 172 4.31 13.50 -2.47
CA TYR A 172 4.02 12.55 -3.55
C TYR A 172 2.55 12.14 -3.61
N TYR A 173 1.84 12.17 -2.49
CA TYR A 173 0.40 11.99 -2.47
C TYR A 173 -0.25 13.32 -2.15
N PHE A 174 -1.00 13.85 -3.12
CA PHE A 174 -1.74 15.12 -2.99
C PHE A 174 -2.81 15.09 -1.89
N LEU A 175 -3.04 13.92 -1.31
CA LEU A 175 -4.16 13.57 -0.45
C LEU A 175 -3.63 12.59 0.64
N PRO A 176 -4.04 12.71 1.91
CA PRO A 176 -3.70 11.75 2.97
C PRO A 176 -4.39 10.38 2.83
N GLU A 177 -5.39 10.26 1.97
CA GLU A 177 -6.21 9.06 1.78
C GLU A 177 -5.39 7.80 1.49
N PRO A 178 -4.33 7.82 0.65
CA PRO A 178 -3.44 6.67 0.45
C PRO A 178 -2.73 6.26 1.73
N LEU A 179 -2.21 7.20 2.52
CA LEU A 179 -1.59 6.88 3.82
C LEU A 179 -2.60 6.22 4.76
N PHE A 180 -3.83 6.74 4.81
CA PHE A 180 -4.89 6.15 5.64
C PHE A 180 -5.24 4.74 5.18
N PHE A 181 -5.36 4.54 3.88
CA PHE A 181 -5.66 3.25 3.28
C PHE A 181 -4.55 2.22 3.53
N TYR A 182 -3.29 2.54 3.26
CA TYR A 182 -2.19 1.59 3.49
C TYR A 182 -1.97 1.29 4.97
N THR A 183 -2.25 2.26 5.85
CA THR A 183 -2.22 2.02 7.31
C THR A 183 -3.37 1.11 7.73
N TRP A 184 -4.59 1.31 7.21
CA TRP A 184 -5.70 0.41 7.44
C TRP A 184 -5.37 -1.02 7.00
N ARG A 185 -4.81 -1.14 5.78
CA ARG A 185 -4.34 -2.40 5.20
C ARG A 185 -3.34 -3.12 6.11
N LEU A 186 -2.34 -2.38 6.63
CA LEU A 186 -1.39 -2.88 7.63
C LEU A 186 -2.11 -3.45 8.85
N LEU A 187 -3.02 -2.69 9.45
CA LEU A 187 -3.72 -3.09 10.68
C LEU A 187 -4.57 -4.35 10.47
N CYS A 188 -5.28 -4.45 9.34
CA CYS A 188 -6.04 -5.64 8.98
C CYS A 188 -5.12 -6.86 8.87
N LEU A 189 -4.06 -6.76 8.07
CA LEU A 189 -3.15 -7.88 7.85
C LEU A 189 -2.39 -8.28 9.12
N ALA A 190 -1.98 -7.32 9.94
CA ALA A 190 -1.30 -7.59 11.21
C ALA A 190 -2.22 -8.24 12.25
N SER A 191 -3.52 -7.97 12.23
CA SER A 191 -4.51 -8.67 13.05
C SER A 191 -4.91 -10.05 12.51
N GLY A 192 -4.42 -10.42 11.32
CA GLY A 192 -4.71 -11.70 10.67
C GLY A 192 -6.05 -11.74 9.90
N SER A 193 -6.61 -10.58 9.54
CA SER A 193 -7.76 -10.52 8.63
C SER A 193 -7.33 -10.84 7.20
N THR A 194 -8.13 -11.66 6.51
CA THR A 194 -7.89 -12.07 5.11
C THR A 194 -8.59 -11.19 4.09
N ALA A 195 -9.67 -10.51 4.49
CA ALA A 195 -10.34 -9.48 3.71
C ALA A 195 -10.14 -8.16 4.47
N LEU A 196 -9.80 -7.06 3.78
CA LEU A 196 -9.50 -5.75 4.36
C LEU A 196 -10.74 -5.05 4.96
N GLU A 197 -11.56 -5.80 5.68
CA GLU A 197 -12.88 -5.44 6.17
C GLU A 197 -12.83 -4.94 7.62
N THR A 198 -12.04 -5.59 8.47
CA THR A 198 -11.99 -5.31 9.90
C THR A 198 -10.60 -5.56 10.50
N VAL A 199 -10.32 -4.86 11.60
CA VAL A 199 -9.15 -5.07 12.45
C VAL A 199 -9.59 -5.86 13.68
N ASP A 200 -9.02 -7.04 13.89
CA ASP A 200 -9.23 -7.81 15.11
C ASP A 200 -8.33 -7.25 16.23
N GLU A 201 -8.91 -6.46 17.12
CA GLU A 201 -8.21 -5.81 18.23
C GLU A 201 -7.57 -6.79 19.21
N GLN A 202 -8.11 -8.01 19.34
CA GLN A 202 -7.55 -9.03 20.23
C GLN A 202 -6.26 -9.64 19.67
N ARG A 203 -6.11 -9.60 18.35
CA ARG A 203 -4.97 -10.16 17.62
C ARG A 203 -3.97 -9.10 17.14
N LEU A 204 -4.35 -7.82 17.17
CA LEU A 204 -3.49 -6.73 16.74
C LEU A 204 -2.25 -6.62 17.66
N PRO A 205 -1.02 -6.69 17.10
CA PRO A 205 0.22 -6.49 17.85
C PRO A 205 0.20 -5.16 18.61
N LYS A 206 0.68 -5.19 19.87
CA LYS A 206 0.57 -4.05 20.80
C LYS A 206 1.29 -2.80 20.29
N GLU A 207 2.40 -3.01 19.58
CA GLU A 207 3.18 -1.95 18.97
C GLU A 207 2.46 -1.24 17.81
N LEU A 208 1.31 -1.73 17.33
CA LEU A 208 0.48 -1.07 16.32
C LEU A 208 -0.75 -0.37 16.91
N TRP A 209 -0.94 -0.40 18.23
CA TRP A 209 -2.13 0.17 18.87
C TRP A 209 -2.17 1.70 18.75
N ALA A 210 -1.04 2.39 18.96
CA ALA A 210 -0.98 3.84 18.84
C ALA A 210 -1.24 4.28 17.39
N LEU A 211 -0.66 3.57 16.43
CA LEU A 211 -0.93 3.75 15.01
C LEU A 211 -2.42 3.68 14.66
N ARG A 212 -3.14 2.66 15.17
CA ARG A 212 -4.60 2.53 15.00
C ARG A 212 -5.35 3.73 15.57
N GLU A 213 -5.01 4.16 16.78
CA GLU A 213 -5.66 5.31 17.41
C GLU A 213 -5.44 6.60 16.62
N HIS A 214 -4.24 6.82 16.10
CA HIS A 214 -3.95 7.97 15.23
C HIS A 214 -4.77 7.92 13.93
N LEU A 215 -4.80 6.78 13.24
CA LEU A 215 -5.61 6.60 12.03
C LEU A 215 -7.10 6.93 12.29
N VAL A 216 -7.69 6.36 13.34
CA VAL A 216 -9.10 6.59 13.70
C VAL A 216 -9.37 8.07 13.96
N ARG A 217 -8.48 8.76 14.69
CA ARG A 217 -8.63 10.20 14.95
C ARG A 217 -8.57 11.02 13.67
N ARG A 218 -7.62 10.72 12.78
CA ARG A 218 -7.41 11.43 11.51
C ARG A 218 -8.60 11.24 10.55
N VAL A 219 -9.09 10.01 10.41
CA VAL A 219 -10.28 9.71 9.59
C VAL A 219 -11.51 10.43 10.15
N LYS A 220 -11.73 10.40 11.47
CA LYS A 220 -12.85 11.13 12.11
C LYS A 220 -12.76 12.64 11.87
N ALA A 221 -11.59 13.25 12.05
CA ALA A 221 -11.39 14.68 11.82
C ALA A 221 -11.75 15.06 10.37
N ARG A 222 -11.38 14.23 9.39
CA ARG A 222 -11.65 14.49 7.98
C ARG A 222 -13.12 14.33 7.61
N ILE A 223 -13.83 13.39 8.23
CA ILE A 223 -15.29 13.24 8.07
C ILE A 223 -16.04 14.43 8.68
N VAL A 224 -15.59 14.94 9.84
CA VAL A 224 -16.24 16.06 10.55
C VAL A 224 -15.98 17.41 9.87
N VAL A 225 -14.79 17.62 9.31
CA VAL A 225 -14.45 18.86 8.57
C VAL A 225 -15.08 18.90 7.18
N GLY A 226 -15.61 17.76 6.69
CA GLY A 226 -16.16 17.62 5.34
C GLY A 226 -17.59 18.10 5.11
N ASP A 227 -18.07 19.10 5.85
CA ASP A 227 -19.22 19.91 5.41
C ASP A 227 -18.74 20.85 4.28
N TRP A 228 -18.59 20.26 3.09
CA TRP A 228 -18.30 20.98 1.85
C TRP A 228 -19.62 21.48 1.27
N GLU A 229 -19.80 22.81 1.21
CA GLU A 229 -20.80 23.47 0.36
C GLU A 229 -20.56 23.18 -1.14
#